data_AF-A0A562R2U3-F1
#
_entry.id   AF-A0A562R2U3-F1
#
_cell.length_a   1.000
_cell.length_b   1.000
_cell.length_c   1.000
_cell.angle_alpha   90.00
_cell.angle_beta   90.00
_cell.angle_gamma   90.00
#
_symmetry.space_group_name_H-M   'P 1'
#
loop_
_entity.id
_entity.type
_entity.pdbx_description
1 polymer ?
#
loop_
_entity_poly.entity_id
_entity_poly.type
_entity_poly.pdbx_seq_one_letter_code
_entity_poly.pdbx_strand_id
1 'polypeptide(L)'
;MPPSVLYTSLAANAFEVMEDEDAGKIHITLQHGRDKVGIWEVKNSQEFGLIFNGKEMPLALIERLDHGEPPAVFNPYEAIWGKAHEGRESYICTTFNFGGLGKSGTFQNRRGLYLIERRPHPGAIFYTTGKVVLEEN
;
A
#
# COMPACT_ATOMS: atom_id res chain seq x y z
N MET A 1 15.75 24.55 -0.20
CA MET A 1 16.02 23.44 0.73
C MET A 1 15.41 22.19 0.13
N PRO A 2 16.12 21.05 0.09
CA PRO A 2 15.46 19.80 -0.27
C PRO A 2 14.37 19.51 0.79
N PRO A 3 13.21 18.96 0.39
CA PRO A 3 12.21 18.53 1.35
C PRO A 3 12.81 17.46 2.28
N SER A 4 12.66 17.65 3.59
CA SER A 4 13.05 16.67 4.60
C SER A 4 11.87 15.75 4.87
N VAL A 5 11.75 14.69 4.09
CA VAL A 5 10.76 13.65 4.36
C VAL A 5 11.23 12.80 5.54
N LEU A 6 10.42 12.71 6.59
CA LEU A 6 10.67 11.79 7.70
C LEU A 6 9.90 10.49 7.47
N TYR A 7 10.62 9.40 7.29
CA TYR A 7 10.06 8.06 7.13
C TYR A 7 10.22 7.24 8.40
N THR A 8 9.18 6.51 8.80
CA THR A 8 9.20 5.56 9.91
C THR A 8 8.58 4.23 9.44
N SER A 9 9.36 3.16 9.48
CA SER A 9 8.87 1.81 9.18
C SER A 9 7.91 1.33 10.27
N LEU A 10 6.84 0.65 9.87
CA LEU A 10 5.92 -0.02 10.78
C LEU A 10 6.27 -1.50 10.81
N ALA A 11 6.66 -2.00 11.97
CA ALA A 11 7.08 -3.40 12.10
C ALA A 11 5.88 -4.34 11.85
N ALA A 12 6.09 -5.43 11.13
CA ALA A 12 5.03 -6.37 10.76
C ALA A 12 4.32 -6.99 12.00
N ASN A 13 5.06 -7.18 13.09
CA ASN A 13 4.52 -7.66 14.38
C ASN A 13 3.76 -6.59 15.18
N ALA A 14 3.74 -5.35 14.72
CA ALA A 14 3.01 -4.25 15.35
C ALA A 14 1.57 -4.14 14.86
N PHE A 15 1.14 -5.05 13.98
CA PHE A 15 -0.22 -5.09 13.44
C PHE A 15 -1.05 -6.19 14.08
N GLU A 16 -2.22 -5.83 14.60
CA GLU A 16 -3.29 -6.82 14.83
C GLU A 16 -4.00 -7.07 13.49
N VAL A 17 -4.07 -8.33 13.09
CA VAL A 17 -4.66 -8.76 11.83
C VAL A 17 -6.10 -9.20 12.06
N MET A 18 -6.99 -8.73 11.20
CA MET A 18 -8.35 -9.23 11.10
C MET A 18 -8.69 -9.49 9.64
N GLU A 19 -9.11 -10.73 9.37
CA GLU A 19 -9.64 -11.18 8.09
C GLU A 19 -11.14 -11.43 8.25
N ASP A 20 -11.92 -10.86 7.34
CA ASP A 20 -13.37 -11.02 7.29
C ASP A 20 -13.80 -11.26 5.85
N GLU A 21 -14.91 -11.95 5.68
CA GLU A 21 -15.53 -12.17 4.37
C GLU A 21 -17.00 -11.81 4.44
N ASP A 22 -17.39 -10.78 3.68
CA ASP A 22 -18.78 -10.35 3.55
C ASP A 22 -19.18 -10.32 2.08
N ALA A 23 -20.30 -10.96 1.75
CA ALA A 23 -20.86 -11.01 0.40
C ALA A 23 -19.85 -11.39 -0.72
N GLY A 24 -18.87 -12.26 -0.44
CA GLY A 24 -17.83 -12.69 -1.39
C GLY A 24 -16.67 -11.71 -1.55
N LYS A 25 -16.62 -10.68 -0.71
CA LYS A 25 -15.54 -9.71 -0.59
C LYS A 25 -14.71 -10.06 0.64
N ILE A 26 -13.40 -10.24 0.45
CA ILE A 26 -12.44 -10.50 1.51
C ILE A 26 -11.88 -9.15 1.96
N HIS A 27 -11.84 -8.92 3.27
CA HIS A 27 -11.20 -7.77 3.89
C HIS A 27 -10.06 -8.25 4.76
N ILE A 28 -8.84 -7.80 4.44
CA ILE A 28 -7.68 -8.02 5.30
C ILE A 28 -7.28 -6.68 5.89
N THR A 29 -7.41 -6.55 7.20
CA THR A 29 -7.12 -5.29 7.90
C THR A 29 -6.04 -5.49 8.95
N LEU A 30 -5.18 -4.49 9.06
CA LEU A 30 -4.03 -4.42 9.93
C LEU A 30 -4.17 -3.17 10.80
N GLN A 31 -4.29 -3.35 12.11
CA GLN A 31 -4.43 -2.25 13.06
C GLN A 31 -3.07 -1.90 13.66
N HIS A 32 -2.65 -0.63 13.58
CA HIS A 32 -1.45 -0.11 14.23
C HIS A 32 -1.73 1.20 14.97
N GLY A 33 -1.83 1.12 16.29
CA GLY A 33 -2.23 2.26 17.14
C GLY A 33 -3.64 2.72 16.77
N ARG A 34 -3.77 3.95 16.25
CA ARG A 34 -5.07 4.52 15.80
C ARG A 34 -5.35 4.31 14.32
N ASP A 35 -4.37 3.87 13.54
CA ASP A 35 -4.51 3.70 12.10
C ASP A 35 -4.92 2.25 11.80
N LYS A 36 -6.01 2.07 11.06
CA LYS A 36 -6.42 0.79 10.48
C LYS A 36 -6.12 0.83 8.99
N VAL A 37 -5.26 -0.04 8.50
CA VAL A 37 -4.90 -0.13 7.08
C VAL A 37 -5.30 -1.50 6.56
N GLY A 38 -5.34 -1.70 5.25
CA GLY A 38 -5.64 -3.01 4.72
C GLY A 38 -5.95 -3.01 3.24
N ILE A 39 -6.45 -4.14 2.78
CA ILE A 39 -6.95 -4.33 1.43
C ILE A 39 -8.33 -4.97 1.48
N TRP A 40 -9.06 -4.81 0.40
CA TRP A 40 -10.20 -5.65 0.10
C TRP A 40 -10.08 -6.20 -1.32
N GLU A 41 -10.60 -7.39 -1.54
CA GLU A 41 -10.70 -8.00 -2.87
C GLU A 41 -12.01 -8.77 -3.02
N VAL A 42 -12.54 -8.82 -4.23
CA VAL A 42 -13.73 -9.62 -4.54
C VAL A 42 -13.30 -10.96 -5.11
N LYS A 43 -13.75 -12.07 -4.51
CA LYS A 43 -13.40 -13.42 -4.97
C LYS A 43 -13.77 -13.60 -6.44
N ASN A 44 -12.85 -14.18 -7.21
CA ASN A 44 -13.02 -14.43 -8.64
C ASN A 44 -13.25 -13.17 -9.51
N SER A 45 -12.94 -11.98 -8.99
CA SER A 45 -12.94 -10.72 -9.73
C SER A 45 -11.53 -10.11 -9.76
N GLN A 46 -11.33 -9.12 -10.62
CA GLN A 46 -10.14 -8.24 -10.60
C GLN A 46 -10.36 -7.00 -9.73
N GLU A 47 -11.51 -6.91 -9.06
CA GLU A 47 -11.84 -5.81 -8.16
C GLU A 47 -11.11 -5.95 -6.84
N PHE A 48 -10.30 -4.94 -6.55
CA PHE A 48 -9.65 -4.79 -5.27
C PHE A 48 -9.49 -3.31 -4.92
N GLY A 49 -9.13 -3.06 -3.67
CA GLY A 49 -8.80 -1.72 -3.23
C GLY A 49 -8.13 -1.72 -1.86
N LEU A 50 -7.88 -0.52 -1.38
CA LEU A 50 -7.25 -0.28 -0.08
C LEU A 50 -8.32 -0.02 0.99
N ILE A 51 -7.99 -0.29 2.23
CA ILE A 51 -8.77 0.09 3.40
C ILE A 51 -7.94 1.09 4.21
N PHE A 52 -8.55 2.21 4.60
CA PHE A 52 -7.97 3.14 5.55
C PHE A 52 -9.01 3.63 6.54
N ASN A 53 -8.77 3.41 7.84
CA ASN A 53 -9.64 3.77 8.96
C ASN A 53 -11.11 3.38 8.73
N GLY A 54 -11.33 2.16 8.20
CA GLY A 54 -12.65 1.61 7.93
C GLY A 54 -13.30 2.05 6.61
N LYS A 55 -12.65 2.95 5.84
CA LYS A 55 -13.11 3.31 4.51
C LYS A 55 -12.47 2.44 3.45
N GLU A 56 -13.29 1.88 2.57
CA GLU A 56 -12.86 1.22 1.35
C GLU A 56 -12.54 2.22 0.24
N MET A 57 -11.44 1.98 -0.46
CA MET A 57 -10.93 2.86 -1.49
C MET A 57 -10.63 2.03 -2.75
N PRO A 58 -11.54 2.02 -3.74
CA PRO A 58 -11.31 1.30 -4.99
C PRO A 58 -10.17 1.89 -5.78
N LEU A 59 -9.49 1.05 -6.56
CA LEU A 59 -8.40 1.48 -7.45
C LEU A 59 -8.76 2.63 -8.38
N ALA A 60 -10.01 2.73 -8.81
CA ALA A 60 -10.47 3.78 -9.71
C ALA A 60 -10.29 5.20 -9.13
N LEU A 61 -10.11 5.33 -7.81
CA LEU A 61 -9.84 6.60 -7.13
C LEU A 61 -8.35 6.88 -6.92
N ILE A 62 -7.47 5.97 -7.34
CA ILE A 62 -6.04 6.10 -7.13
C ILE A 62 -5.44 6.95 -8.24
N GLU A 63 -4.77 8.02 -7.84
CA GLU A 63 -3.99 8.88 -8.71
C GLU A 63 -2.64 8.22 -9.01
N ARG A 64 -2.36 7.96 -10.28
CA ARG A 64 -1.08 7.42 -10.71
C ARG A 64 -0.08 8.56 -10.89
N LEU A 65 1.02 8.51 -10.14
CA LEU A 65 2.11 9.49 -10.23
C LEU A 65 3.07 9.21 -11.38
N ASP A 66 3.00 8.01 -11.96
CA ASP A 66 3.82 7.62 -13.11
C ASP A 66 3.03 6.77 -14.12
N HIS A 67 3.68 6.52 -15.27
CA HIS A 67 3.19 5.64 -16.32
C HIS A 67 3.75 4.21 -16.20
N GLY A 68 4.17 3.79 -15.00
CA GLY A 68 4.72 2.47 -14.73
C GLY A 68 3.69 1.34 -14.81
N GLU A 69 3.89 0.29 -14.01
CA GLU A 69 2.86 -0.77 -13.91
C GLU A 69 1.56 -0.18 -13.36
N PRO A 70 0.39 -0.78 -13.67
CA PRO A 70 -0.86 -0.37 -13.03
C PRO A 70 -0.88 -0.75 -11.54
N PRO A 71 -1.70 -0.07 -10.72
CA PRO A 71 -2.04 -0.54 -9.38
C PRO A 71 -2.38 -2.03 -9.37
N ALA A 72 -1.77 -2.79 -8.47
CA ALA A 72 -1.92 -4.23 -8.39
C ALA A 72 -2.30 -4.70 -6.98
N VAL A 73 -2.98 -5.86 -6.93
CA VAL A 73 -3.23 -6.61 -5.69
C VAL A 73 -1.89 -7.01 -5.11
N PHE A 74 -1.79 -7.03 -3.79
CA PHE A 74 -0.60 -7.48 -3.10
C PHE A 74 -0.97 -8.21 -1.82
N ASN A 75 -0.06 -9.07 -1.35
CA ASN A 75 -0.22 -9.71 -0.05
C ASN A 75 0.10 -8.68 1.06
N PRO A 76 -0.89 -8.26 1.88
CA PRO A 76 -0.67 -7.23 2.88
C PRO A 76 0.22 -7.70 4.04
N TYR A 77 0.39 -9.02 4.21
CA TYR A 77 1.30 -9.63 5.19
C TYR A 77 2.78 -9.55 4.78
N GLU A 78 3.06 -9.51 3.48
CA GLU A 78 4.42 -9.42 2.93
C GLU A 78 4.81 -7.99 2.55
N ALA A 79 3.84 -7.07 2.57
CA ALA A 79 4.08 -5.67 2.29
C ALA A 79 4.82 -4.98 3.43
N ILE A 80 5.67 -4.01 3.08
CA ILE A 80 6.30 -3.12 4.05
C ILE A 80 5.42 -1.91 4.21
N TRP A 81 4.96 -1.69 5.44
CA TRP A 81 4.17 -0.54 5.81
C TRP A 81 5.04 0.53 6.47
N GLY A 82 4.68 1.79 6.28
CA GLY A 82 5.43 2.91 6.82
C GLY A 82 4.57 4.16 7.01
N LYS A 83 5.14 5.14 7.70
CA LYS A 83 4.62 6.49 7.80
C LYS A 83 5.61 7.45 7.18
N ALA A 84 5.13 8.34 6.32
CA ALA A 84 5.92 9.45 5.80
C ALA A 84 5.31 10.78 6.26
N HIS A 85 6.19 11.73 6.57
CA HIS A 85 5.80 13.10 6.94
C HIS A 85 6.58 14.10 6.10
N GLU A 86 5.85 15.05 5.51
CA GLU A 86 6.41 16.19 4.77
C GLU A 86 5.72 17.47 5.25
N GLY A 87 6.41 18.26 6.07
CA GLY A 87 5.83 19.46 6.68
C GLY A 87 4.58 19.14 7.52
N ARG A 88 3.40 19.55 7.05
CA ARG A 88 2.09 19.29 7.70
C ARG A 88 1.39 18.05 7.15
N GLU A 89 1.90 17.46 6.08
CA GLU A 89 1.31 16.31 5.43
C GLU A 89 1.82 15.02 6.07
N SER A 90 0.95 14.03 6.16
CA SER A 90 1.26 12.73 6.73
C SER A 90 0.60 11.65 5.89
N TYR A 91 1.37 10.61 5.59
CA TYR A 91 0.98 9.54 4.70
C TYR A 91 1.18 8.19 5.39
N ILE A 92 0.26 7.26 5.16
CA ILE A 92 0.54 5.83 5.27
C ILE A 92 1.14 5.39 3.94
N CYS A 93 2.25 4.69 4.00
CA CYS A 93 2.91 4.12 2.83
C CYS A 93 2.82 2.60 2.89
N THR A 94 2.62 1.97 1.75
CA THR A 94 2.79 0.52 1.61
C THR A 94 3.55 0.20 0.34
N THR A 95 4.62 -0.58 0.47
CA THR A 95 5.39 -1.07 -0.67
C THR A 95 5.43 -2.59 -0.71
N PHE A 96 5.29 -3.14 -1.91
CA PHE A 96 5.14 -4.56 -2.12
C PHE A 96 5.83 -4.98 -3.42
N ASN A 97 6.17 -6.27 -3.49
CA ASN A 97 6.62 -6.89 -4.73
C ASN A 97 5.40 -7.34 -5.54
N PHE A 98 5.52 -7.33 -6.86
CA PHE A 98 4.52 -7.91 -7.75
C PHE A 98 4.63 -9.44 -7.73
N GLY A 99 4.16 -10.08 -6.66
CA GLY A 99 4.15 -11.54 -6.52
C GLY A 99 3.33 -12.19 -7.65
N GLY A 100 3.85 -13.27 -8.24
CA GLY A 100 3.15 -14.05 -9.27
C GLY A 100 3.33 -13.58 -10.72
N LEU A 101 3.73 -12.32 -10.96
CA LEU A 101 4.07 -11.81 -12.29
C LEU A 101 5.51 -12.18 -12.65
N GLY A 102 5.72 -13.45 -13.05
CA GLY A 102 6.96 -13.93 -13.69
C GLY A 102 8.22 -13.83 -12.82
N LYS A 103 8.66 -14.97 -12.26
CA LYS A 103 9.96 -15.09 -11.55
C LYS A 103 11.19 -14.96 -12.47
N SER A 104 11.10 -14.28 -13.63
CA SER A 104 12.18 -14.10 -14.60
C SER A 104 12.35 -12.63 -15.00
N GLY A 105 13.56 -12.09 -14.80
CA GLY A 105 13.93 -10.74 -15.25
C GLY A 105 13.21 -9.60 -14.52
N THR A 106 13.73 -8.37 -14.75
CA THR A 106 13.24 -7.00 -14.46
C THR A 106 12.18 -6.69 -13.37
N PHE A 107 11.20 -7.56 -13.08
CA PHE A 107 10.19 -7.42 -12.02
C PHE A 107 10.68 -7.76 -10.61
N GLN A 108 11.74 -8.57 -10.46
CA GLN A 108 12.32 -8.88 -9.14
C GLN A 108 12.79 -7.62 -8.39
N ASN A 109 13.20 -6.60 -9.15
CA ASN A 109 13.74 -5.36 -8.62
C ASN A 109 12.72 -4.21 -8.72
N ARG A 110 11.45 -4.50 -9.03
CA ARG A 110 10.39 -3.47 -9.08
C ARG A 110 9.41 -3.66 -7.93
N ARG A 111 9.02 -2.53 -7.34
CA ARG A 111 8.02 -2.50 -6.29
C ARG A 111 6.89 -1.55 -6.65
N GLY A 112 5.69 -1.93 -6.27
CA GLY A 112 4.58 -1.00 -6.17
C GLY A 112 4.68 -0.22 -4.86
N LEU A 113 4.17 1.02 -4.88
CA LEU A 113 4.05 1.87 -3.70
C LEU A 113 2.71 2.58 -3.73
N TYR A 114 1.90 2.41 -2.68
CA TYR A 114 0.76 3.26 -2.42
C TYR A 114 1.10 4.28 -1.32
N LEU A 115 0.66 5.52 -1.50
CA LEU A 115 0.63 6.54 -0.45
C LEU A 115 -0.81 6.94 -0.19
N ILE A 116 -1.25 6.83 1.07
CA ILE A 116 -2.58 7.24 1.51
C ILE A 116 -2.41 8.45 2.41
N GLU A 117 -2.97 9.59 2.02
CA GLU A 117 -2.93 10.80 2.84
C GLU A 117 -3.84 10.67 4.09
N ARG A 118 -3.31 11.02 5.27
CA ARG A 118 -3.95 10.83 6.60
C ARG A 118 -4.80 12.01 7.08
N ARG A 119 -5.26 12.90 6.20
CA ARG A 119 -6.10 14.05 6.58
C ARG A 119 -7.41 13.56 7.27
N PRO A 120 -8.10 14.40 8.06
CA PRO A 120 -9.35 14.03 8.73
C PRO A 120 -10.53 13.72 7.79
N HIS A 121 -10.35 13.84 6.48
CA HIS A 121 -11.23 13.34 5.43
C HIS A 121 -10.44 12.39 4.54
N PRO A 122 -11.07 11.44 3.83
CA PRO A 122 -10.38 10.45 3.02
C PRO A 122 -9.40 11.14 2.08
N GLY A 123 -8.11 11.00 2.37
CA GLY A 123 -7.06 11.68 1.65
C GLY A 123 -6.91 11.12 0.24
N ALA A 124 -6.21 11.89 -0.61
CA ALA A 124 -5.81 11.39 -1.90
C ALA A 124 -4.97 10.12 -1.75
N ILE A 125 -5.14 9.21 -2.70
CA ILE A 125 -4.36 7.97 -2.76
C ILE A 125 -3.53 8.06 -4.01
N PHE A 126 -2.23 7.90 -3.81
CA PHE A 126 -1.27 7.94 -4.89
C PHE A 126 -0.67 6.57 -5.10
N TYR A 127 -0.32 6.28 -6.35
CA TYR A 127 0.40 5.07 -6.70
C TYR A 127 1.56 5.37 -7.64
N THR A 128 2.67 4.70 -7.40
CA THR A 128 3.86 4.75 -8.24
C THR A 128 4.58 3.41 -8.18
N THR A 129 5.49 3.20 -9.13
CA THR A 129 6.40 2.07 -9.14
C THR A 129 7.84 2.54 -9.05
N GLY A 130 8.64 1.83 -8.25
CA GLY A 130 10.06 2.11 -8.07
C GLY A 130 10.92 0.92 -8.45
N LYS A 131 12.15 1.18 -8.90
CA LYS A 131 13.19 0.15 -8.98
C LYS A 131 14.00 0.17 -7.69
N VAL A 132 14.08 -0.96 -7.00
CA VAL A 132 14.99 -1.16 -5.88
C VAL A 132 16.30 -1.66 -6.45
N VAL A 133 17.35 -0.82 -6.37
CA VAL A 133 18.72 -1.24 -6.67
C VAL A 133 19.31 -1.74 -5.35
N LEU A 134 19.59 -3.03 -5.25
CA LEU A 134 20.44 -3.55 -4.19
C LEU A 134 21.87 -3.18 -4.59
N GLU A 135 22.51 -2.28 -3.85
CA GLU A 135 23.96 -2.16 -3.94
C GLU A 135 24.57 -3.42 -3.30
N GLU A 136 25.26 -4.22 -4.12
CA GLU A 136 26.10 -5.31 -3.62
C GLU A 136 27.33 -4.66 -2.96
N ASN A 137 27.44 -4.81 -1.64
CA ASN A 137 28.65 -4.50 -0.88
C ASN A 137 29.67 -5.63 -0.97
#